data_AF-A0A7C8EPF6-F1
#
_entry.id   AF-A0A7C8EPF6-F1
#
_cell.length_a   1.000
_cell.length_b   1.000
_cell.length_c   1.000
_cell.angle_alpha   90.00
_cell.angle_beta   90.00
_cell.angle_gamma   90.00
#
_symmetry.space_group_name_H-M   'P 1'
#
loop_
_entity.id
_entity.type
_entity.pdbx_description
1 polymer ?
#
loop_
_entity_poly.entity_id
_entity_poly.type
_entity_poly.pdbx_seq_one_letter_code
_entity_poly.pdbx_strand_id
1 'polypeptide(L)' 'MAEKKMPHPHHEEHLCYLQNIGFVESNFDEYKKLVRNPKYVCGNCGRAAANDKNLCKPEKL' A
#
# COMPACT_ATOMS: atom_id res chain seq x y z
N MET A 1 -12.05 3.61 -23.94
CA MET A 1 -11.92 3.70 -22.47
C MET A 1 -10.48 3.37 -22.17
N ALA A 2 -9.69 4.29 -21.63
CA ALA A 2 -8.28 4.03 -21.38
C ALA A 2 -8.17 2.96 -20.29
N GLU A 3 -7.74 1.76 -20.66
CA GLU A 3 -7.41 0.71 -19.71
C GLU A 3 -6.35 1.28 -18.76
N LYS A 4 -6.69 1.47 -17.49
CA LYS A 4 -5.74 1.88 -16.46
C LYS A 4 -4.71 0.77 -16.34
N LYS A 5 -3.62 0.88 -17.11
CA LYS A 5 -2.47 0.00 -16.96
C LYS A 5 -1.90 0.23 -15.57
N MET A 6 -2.18 -0.71 -14.67
CA MET A 6 -1.55 -0.71 -13.36
C MET A 6 -0.05 -1.02 -13.53
N PRO A 7 0.84 -0.42 -12.73
CA PRO A 7 2.28 -0.55 -12.90
C PRO A 7 2.80 -1.97 -12.62
N HIS A 8 2.05 -2.76 -11.86
CA HIS A 8 2.32 -4.17 -11.56
C HIS A 8 1.01 -4.88 -11.15
N PRO A 9 0.98 -6.22 -11.08
CA PRO A 9 -0.21 -6.98 -10.66
C PRO A 9 -0.69 -6.57 -9.27
N HIS A 10 -2.01 -6.64 -9.04
CA HIS A 10 -2.67 -6.41 -7.75
C HIS A 10 -2.36 -5.05 -7.10
N HIS A 11 -1.99 -4.03 -7.91
CA HIS A 11 -1.61 -2.73 -7.38
C HIS A 11 -2.71 -2.09 -6.53
N GLU A 12 -3.98 -2.37 -6.84
CA GLU A 12 -5.15 -1.90 -6.10
C GLU A 12 -5.23 -2.35 -4.64
N GLU A 13 -4.57 -3.45 -4.29
CA GLU A 13 -4.51 -3.99 -2.92
C GLU A 13 -3.36 -3.36 -2.10
N HIS A 14 -2.50 -2.56 -2.73
CA HIS A 14 -1.31 -2.02 -2.09
C HIS A 14 -1.52 -0.61 -1.54
N LEU A 15 -0.78 -0.26 -0.49
CA LEU A 15 -0.80 1.08 0.12
C LEU A 15 -0.40 2.19 -0.86
N CYS A 16 0.39 1.85 -1.89
CA CYS A 16 0.75 2.79 -2.95
C CYS A 16 -0.46 3.27 -3.74
N TYR A 17 -1.41 2.37 -4.02
CA TYR A 17 -2.64 2.73 -4.71
C TYR A 17 -3.53 3.59 -3.84
N LEU A 18 -3.69 3.25 -2.56
CA LEU A 18 -4.46 4.03 -1.60
C LEU A 18 -3.96 5.49 -1.50
N GLN A 19 -2.64 5.70 -1.53
CA GLN A 19 -2.08 7.04 -1.62
C GLN A 19 -2.49 7.75 -2.91
N ASN A 20 -2.32 7.08 -4.06
CA ASN A 20 -2.54 7.69 -5.36
C ASN A 20 -4.00 8.11 -5.61
N ILE A 21 -4.96 7.43 -4.97
CA ILE A 21 -6.38 7.77 -5.07
C ILE A 21 -6.85 8.73 -3.96
N GLY A 22 -5.96 9.24 -3.11
CA GLY A 22 -6.30 10.15 -2.01
C GLY A 22 -7.00 9.49 -0.83
N PHE A 23 -7.04 8.16 -0.75
CA PHE A 23 -7.69 7.44 0.37
C PHE A 23 -7.05 7.79 1.71
N VAL A 24 -5.73 7.99 1.75
CA VAL A 24 -4.99 8.33 2.98
C VAL A 24 -5.47 9.66 3.57
N GLU A 25 -5.80 10.64 2.72
CA GLU A 25 -6.27 11.96 3.16
C GLU A 25 -7.72 11.89 3.65
N SER A 26 -8.60 11.20 2.93
CA SER A 26 -10.01 11.10 3.28
C SER A 26 -10.33 10.06 4.37
N ASN A 27 -9.47 9.06 4.57
CA ASN A 27 -9.72 7.90 5.43
C ASN A 27 -8.48 7.57 6.28
N PHE A 28 -7.86 8.59 6.88
CA PHE A 28 -6.62 8.44 7.62
C PHE A 28 -6.73 7.44 8.80
N ASP A 29 -7.88 7.37 9.46
CA ASP A 29 -8.14 6.40 10.54
C ASP A 29 -8.15 4.94 10.08
N GLU A 30 -8.69 4.67 8.89
CA GLU A 30 -8.61 3.34 8.28
C GLU A 30 -7.17 3.03 7.85
N TYR A 31 -6.48 3.99 7.23
CA TYR A 31 -5.09 3.83 6.84
C TYR A 31 -4.18 3.51 8.03
N LYS A 32 -4.38 4.17 9.19
CA LYS A 32 -3.66 3.89 10.43
C LYS A 32 -3.76 2.42 10.83
N LYS A 33 -4.89 1.76 10.62
CA LYS A 33 -5.05 0.33 10.95
C LYS A 33 -4.20 -0.57 10.07
N LEU A 34 -3.97 -0.20 8.81
CA LEU A 34 -3.16 -0.97 7.85
C LEU A 34 -1.65 -0.89 8.14
N VAL A 35 -1.21 0.26 8.65
CA VAL A 35 0.21 0.53 8.96
C VAL A 35 0.58 0.31 10.42
N ARG A 36 -0.40 0.05 11.31
CA ARG A 36 -0.16 -0.18 12.73
C ARG A 36 0.53 -1.53 12.96
N ASN A 37 1.52 -1.53 13.85
CA ASN A 37 2.32 -2.72 14.19
C ASN A 37 2.86 -3.42 12.92
N PRO A 38 3.64 -2.69 12.10
CA PRO A 38 4.09 -3.21 10.82
C PRO A 38 5.02 -4.40 11.05
N LYS A 39 4.86 -5.42 10.20
CA LYS A 39 5.73 -6.60 10.17
C LYS A 39 6.60 -6.61 8.91
N TYR A 40 6.26 -5.77 7.95
CA TYR A 40 6.90 -5.68 6.66
C TYR A 40 7.12 -4.22 6.27
N VAL A 41 8.18 -3.98 5.50
CA VAL A 41 8.49 -2.71 4.85
C VAL A 41 8.66 -2.93 3.35
N CYS A 42 8.24 -1.98 2.53
CA CYS A 42 8.39 -2.07 1.08
C CYS A 42 9.82 -1.66 0.71
N GLY A 43 10.59 -2.58 0.12
CA GLY A 43 11.95 -2.29 -0.35
C GLY A 43 12.03 -1.25 -1.48
N ASN A 44 10.91 -0.88 -2.11
CA ASN A 44 10.87 0.12 -3.18
C ASN A 44 10.59 1.54 -2.69
N CYS A 45 9.71 1.72 -1.70
CA CYS A 45 9.22 3.03 -1.29
C CYS A 45 9.18 3.27 0.22
N GLY A 46 9.62 2.30 1.03
CA GLY A 46 9.74 2.43 2.48
C GLY A 46 8.43 2.39 3.26
N ARG A 47 7.26 2.23 2.60
CA ARG A 47 5.98 2.06 3.30
C ARG A 47 5.97 0.79 4.14
N ALA A 48 5.43 0.85 5.35
CA ALA A 48 5.34 -0.27 6.26
C ALA A 48 3.89 -0.75 6.41
N ALA A 49 3.69 -2.06 6.55
CA ALA A 49 2.38 -2.67 6.70
C ALA A 49 2.41 -3.90 7.63
N ALA A 50 1.28 -4.20 8.25
CA ALA A 50 1.13 -5.42 9.05
C ALA A 50 1.10 -6.70 8.20
N ASN A 51 0.73 -6.59 6.92
CA ASN A 51 0.60 -7.69 5.96
C ASN A 51 1.46 -7.41 4.71
N ASP A 52 2.15 -8.43 4.21
CA ASP A 52 3.04 -8.35 3.04
C ASP A 52 2.27 -8.05 1.74
N LYS A 53 1.04 -8.53 1.63
CA LYS A 53 0.16 -8.31 0.46
C LYS A 53 -0.18 -6.85 0.21
N ASN A 54 -0.02 -6.00 1.21
CA ASN A 54 -0.32 -4.57 1.10
C ASN A 54 0.85 -3.78 0.47
N LEU A 55 1.95 -4.44 0.11
CA LEU A 55 3.20 -3.81 -0.35
C LEU A 55 3.65 -4.36 -1.70
N CYS A 56 4.29 -3.51 -2.51
CA CYS A 56 4.81 -3.91 -3.83
C CYS A 56 5.97 -4.91 -3.74
N LYS A 57 6.86 -4.70 -2.77
CA LYS A 57 8.05 -5.53 -2.53
C LYS A 57 8.25 -5.68 -1.02
N PRO A 58 7.45 -6.52 -0.35
CA PRO A 58 7.49 -6.67 1.09
C PRO A 58 8.80 -7.33 1.55
N GLU A 59 9.45 -6.72 2.52
CA GLU A 59 10.59 -7.26 3.25
C GLU A 59 10.25 -7.29 4.75
N LYS A 60 10.63 -8.35 5.46
CA LYS A 60 10.35 -8.46 6.91
C LYS A 60 11.16 -7.42 7.68
N LEU A 61 10.51 -6.80 8.66
CA LEU A 61 11.14 -5.93 9.66
C LEU A 61 11.84 -6.74 10.76
#